data_AF-A0A6B9F5I4-F1
#
_entry.id   AF-A0A6B9F5I4-F1
#
_cell.length_a   1.000
_cell.length_b   1.000
_cell.length_c   1.000
_cell.angle_alpha   90.00
_cell.angle_beta   90.00
_cell.angle_gamma   90.00
#
_symmetry.space_group_name_H-M   'P 1'
#
loop_
_entity.id
_entity.type
_entity.pdbx_description
1 polymer ?
#
loop_
_entity_poly.entity_id
_entity_poly.type
_entity_poly.pdbx_seq_one_letter_code
_entity_poly.pdbx_strand_id
1 'polypeptide(L)'
;MNALRTEDRGVSNTVGVVLLVGMVVLLAATLWVLVSGLAGSLGPAPPQAAFDFEYETGVSDPNCAIDPCEVVRVVHTSGDTFDPEQVEVVVYYMDGGTEQRYATDWVDVVVDPVDAGERVRVWTNSPIDTLATARIELLWTSEDGQHSDVIARWEGPSA
;
A
#
# COMPACT_ATOMS: atom_id res chain seq x y z
N MET A 1 38.53 67.50 8.73
CA MET A 1 38.45 66.07 8.34
C MET A 1 37.58 65.36 9.36
N ASN A 2 36.29 65.16 9.05
CA ASN A 2 35.39 64.40 9.90
C ASN A 2 35.71 62.91 9.71
N ALA A 3 36.47 62.34 10.64
CA ALA A 3 36.59 60.90 10.75
C ALA A 3 35.21 60.36 11.12
N LEU A 4 34.53 59.74 10.15
CA LEU A 4 33.40 58.86 10.44
C LEU A 4 33.96 57.74 11.30
N ARG A 5 33.81 57.88 12.62
CA ARG A 5 34.05 56.83 13.58
C ARG A 5 33.02 55.77 13.23
N THR A 6 33.43 54.75 12.47
CA THR A 6 32.69 53.50 12.39
C THR A 6 32.60 53.03 13.83
N GLU A 7 31.45 53.28 14.46
CA GLU A 7 31.13 52.74 15.77
C GLU A 7 31.14 51.24 15.59
N ASP A 8 32.26 50.62 15.95
CA ASP A 8 32.38 49.17 16.07
C ASP A 8 31.52 48.78 17.28
N ARG A 9 30.20 48.73 17.05
CA ARG A 9 29.21 48.27 18.02
C ARG A 9 29.34 46.77 18.09
N GLY A 10 30.43 46.30 18.71
CA GLY A 10 30.59 44.92 19.12
C GLY A 10 29.36 44.52 19.92
N VAL A 11 28.71 43.43 19.50
CA VAL A 11 27.53 42.92 20.18
C VAL A 11 27.93 42.63 21.64
N SER A 12 27.21 43.23 22.60
CA SER A 12 27.45 43.01 24.03
C SER A 12 27.47 41.51 24.34
N ASN A 13 28.41 41.04 25.17
CA ASN A 13 28.59 39.63 25.52
C ASN A 13 27.24 38.94 25.86
N THR A 14 26.37 39.64 26.57
CA THR A 14 25.04 39.14 26.95
C THR A 14 24.03 39.19 25.80
N VAL A 15 24.06 40.23 24.98
CA VAL A 15 23.14 40.39 23.83
C VAL A 15 23.48 39.38 22.72
N GLY A 16 24.77 39.08 22.54
CA GLY A 16 25.23 38.08 21.58
C GLY A 16 24.79 36.67 21.96
N VAL A 17 24.85 36.34 23.26
CA VAL A 17 24.37 35.04 23.76
C VAL A 17 22.86 34.91 23.58
N VAL A 18 22.07 35.95 23.92
CA VAL A 18 20.61 35.90 23.75
C VAL A 18 20.22 35.77 22.28
N LEU A 19 20.88 36.51 21.38
CA LEU A 19 20.65 36.40 19.94
C LEU A 19 21.02 35.02 19.39
N LEU A 20 22.15 34.47 19.81
CA LEU A 20 22.60 33.14 19.41
C LEU A 20 21.59 32.07 19.85
N VAL A 21 21.18 32.10 21.12
CA VAL A 21 20.19 31.16 21.66
C VAL A 21 18.85 31.31 20.94
N GLY A 22 18.39 32.54 20.70
CA GLY A 22 17.13 32.79 20.00
C GLY A 22 17.11 32.20 18.59
N MET A 23 18.19 32.40 17.82
CA MET A 23 18.30 31.83 16.47
C MET A 23 18.34 30.30 16.49
N VAL A 24 19.11 29.70 17.41
CA VAL A 24 19.20 28.25 17.54
C VAL A 24 17.86 27.63 17.93
N VAL A 25 17.12 28.26 18.85
CA VAL A 25 15.79 27.79 19.26
C VAL A 25 14.81 27.85 18.09
N LEU A 26 14.83 28.93 17.30
CA LEU A 26 13.98 29.03 16.10
C LEU A 26 14.34 27.98 15.05
N LEU A 27 15.63 27.79 14.76
CA LEU A 27 16.10 26.76 13.83
C LEU A 27 15.74 25.34 14.32
N ALA A 28 15.89 25.07 15.62
CA ALA A 28 15.52 23.79 16.20
C ALA A 28 14.01 23.54 16.09
N ALA A 29 13.18 24.55 16.37
CA ALA A 29 11.73 24.44 16.26
C ALA A 29 11.26 24.20 14.81
N THR A 30 11.86 24.89 13.84
CA THR A 30 11.49 24.69 12.42
C THR A 30 11.96 23.34 11.90
N LEU A 31 13.19 22.92 12.24
CA LEU A 31 13.69 21.59 11.89
C LEU A 31 12.87 20.48 12.56
N TRP A 32 12.45 20.65 13.81
CA TRP A 32 11.56 19.71 14.49
C TRP A 32 10.24 19.54 13.76
N VAL A 33 9.59 20.64 13.36
CA VAL A 33 8.33 20.58 12.60
C VAL A 33 8.52 19.93 11.23
N LEU A 34 9.63 20.20 10.54
CA LEU A 34 9.95 19.58 9.25
C LEU A 34 10.19 18.06 9.40
N VAL A 35 10.98 17.65 10.40
CA VAL A 35 11.27 16.24 10.68
C VAL A 35 10.00 15.51 11.13
N SER A 36 9.19 16.11 12.00
CA SER A 36 7.91 15.55 12.44
C SER A 36 6.90 15.49 11.31
N GLY A 37 6.85 16.48 10.42
CA GLY A 37 5.98 16.48 9.26
C GLY A 37 6.36 15.41 8.24
N LEU A 38 7.66 15.14 8.06
CA LEU A 38 8.16 14.06 7.22
C LEU A 38 7.95 12.68 7.87
N ALA A 39 8.15 12.57 9.18
CA ALA A 39 7.89 11.33 9.93
C ALA A 39 6.41 10.89 9.84
N GLY A 40 5.46 11.84 9.79
CA GLY A 40 4.05 11.53 9.56
C GLY A 40 3.72 11.07 8.13
N SER A 41 4.59 11.32 7.16
CA SER A 41 4.45 10.82 5.76
C SER A 41 5.24 9.54 5.48
N LEU A 42 6.07 9.11 6.42
CA LEU A 42 6.79 7.83 6.37
C LEU A 42 5.96 6.78 7.12
N GLY A 43 4.74 6.52 6.64
CA GLY A 43 4.00 5.32 7.02
C GLY A 43 4.71 4.06 6.52
N PRO A 44 4.39 2.88 7.05
CA PRO A 44 4.82 1.62 6.45
C PRO A 44 4.41 1.61 4.96
N ALA A 45 5.36 1.27 4.09
CA ALA A 45 5.11 1.18 2.65
C ALA A 45 4.67 -0.25 2.30
N PRO A 46 3.76 -0.42 1.32
CA PRO A 46 3.39 -1.74 0.82
C PRO A 46 4.61 -2.47 0.22
N PRO A 47 4.59 -3.81 0.21
CA PRO A 47 5.64 -4.60 -0.44
C PRO A 47 5.73 -4.24 -1.93
N GLN A 48 6.95 -4.10 -2.44
CA GLN A 48 7.20 -3.90 -3.87
C GLN A 48 7.30 -5.27 -4.56
N ALA A 49 6.14 -5.90 -4.76
CA ALA A 49 6.00 -7.21 -5.39
C ALA A 49 5.33 -7.10 -6.78
N ALA A 50 5.71 -7.99 -7.69
CA ALA A 50 5.15 -8.11 -9.03
C ALA A 50 4.24 -9.33 -9.11
N PHE A 51 3.04 -9.15 -9.67
CA PHE A 51 2.03 -10.20 -9.78
C PHE A 51 1.65 -10.44 -11.23
N ASP A 52 1.38 -11.69 -11.56
CA ASP A 52 0.78 -12.10 -12.83
C ASP A 52 -0.60 -12.70 -12.59
N PHE A 53 -1.49 -12.52 -13.56
CA PHE A 53 -2.88 -12.95 -13.49
C PHE A 53 -3.24 -13.81 -14.70
N GLU A 54 -3.52 -15.08 -14.45
CA GLU A 54 -3.92 -16.02 -15.49
C GLU A 54 -5.43 -16.30 -15.38
N TYR A 55 -6.18 -15.90 -16.40
CA TYR A 55 -7.62 -16.16 -16.48
C TYR A 55 -7.91 -17.42 -17.32
N GLU A 56 -8.57 -18.41 -16.70
CA GLU A 56 -8.95 -19.67 -17.29
C GLU A 56 -10.48 -19.85 -17.21
N THR A 57 -11.11 -20.34 -18.28
CA THR A 57 -12.54 -20.70 -18.30
C THR A 57 -12.70 -22.18 -18.61
N GLY A 58 -13.84 -22.76 -18.27
CA GLY A 58 -14.06 -24.18 -18.55
C GLY A 58 -13.32 -25.10 -17.56
N VAL A 59 -12.92 -24.59 -16.39
CA VAL A 59 -12.17 -25.37 -15.39
C VAL A 59 -13.16 -26.25 -14.62
N SER A 60 -12.91 -27.57 -14.60
CA SER A 60 -13.68 -28.48 -13.76
C SER A 60 -12.95 -28.70 -12.43
N ASP A 61 -13.54 -28.19 -11.34
CA ASP A 61 -13.07 -28.37 -9.97
C ASP A 61 -14.26 -28.76 -9.07
N PRO A 62 -14.17 -29.86 -8.29
CA PRO A 62 -15.25 -30.30 -7.41
C PRO A 62 -15.61 -29.31 -6.30
N ASN A 63 -14.78 -28.29 -6.04
CA ASN A 63 -15.04 -27.25 -5.04
C ASN A 63 -15.78 -26.03 -5.63
N CYS A 64 -15.96 -25.96 -6.95
CA CYS A 64 -16.75 -24.91 -7.59
C CYS A 64 -18.24 -25.22 -7.46
N ALA A 65 -19.02 -24.24 -6.99
CA ALA A 65 -20.48 -24.35 -7.00
C ALA A 65 -21.06 -24.25 -8.44
N ILE A 66 -20.32 -23.64 -9.35
CA ILE A 66 -20.66 -23.46 -10.76
C ILE A 66 -19.60 -24.21 -11.59
N ASP A 67 -19.97 -25.36 -12.15
CA ASP A 67 -19.10 -26.21 -12.99
C ASP A 67 -19.59 -26.20 -14.45
N PRO A 68 -18.73 -25.86 -15.43
CA PRO A 68 -17.34 -25.44 -15.27
C PRO A 68 -17.21 -24.01 -14.71
N CYS A 69 -16.17 -23.81 -13.89
CA CYS A 69 -15.88 -22.52 -13.29
C CYS A 69 -14.94 -21.67 -14.16
N GLU A 70 -14.96 -20.37 -13.87
CA GLU A 70 -13.94 -19.43 -14.30
C GLU A 70 -12.96 -19.24 -13.13
N VAL A 71 -11.66 -19.20 -13.43
CA VAL A 71 -10.60 -19.12 -12.43
C VAL A 71 -9.61 -18.04 -12.83
N VAL A 72 -9.25 -17.17 -11.88
CA VAL A 72 -8.10 -16.28 -11.98
C VAL A 72 -7.04 -16.78 -11.01
N ARG A 73 -5.87 -17.16 -11.54
CA ARG A 73 -4.70 -17.50 -10.76
C ARG A 73 -3.84 -16.25 -10.60
N VAL A 74 -3.62 -15.82 -9.36
CA VAL A 74 -2.76 -14.70 -9.04
C VAL A 74 -1.43 -15.26 -8.55
N VAL A 75 -0.33 -14.92 -9.22
CA VAL A 75 1.00 -15.47 -8.94
C VAL A 75 1.94 -14.36 -8.49
N HIS A 76 2.56 -14.49 -7.32
CA HIS A 76 3.67 -13.63 -6.94
C HIS A 76 4.90 -14.02 -7.78
N THR A 77 5.35 -13.16 -8.69
CA THR A 77 6.39 -13.51 -9.67
C THR A 77 7.79 -13.07 -9.25
N SER A 78 7.92 -11.95 -8.57
CA SER A 78 9.20 -11.38 -8.10
C SER A 78 8.96 -10.20 -7.16
N GLY A 79 10.00 -9.77 -6.44
CA GLY A 79 9.96 -8.58 -5.58
C GLY A 79 10.05 -8.94 -4.10
N ASP A 80 9.51 -8.06 -3.26
CA ASP A 80 9.49 -8.26 -1.81
C ASP A 80 8.58 -9.42 -1.41
N THR A 81 9.00 -10.19 -0.41
CA THR A 81 8.12 -11.13 0.29
C THR A 81 7.12 -10.36 1.16
N PHE A 82 5.95 -10.92 1.40
CA PHE A 82 4.94 -10.28 2.25
C PHE A 82 4.26 -11.29 3.17
N ASP A 83 3.73 -10.79 4.29
CA ASP A 83 2.88 -11.56 5.18
C ASP A 83 1.49 -11.75 4.53
N PRO A 84 1.01 -12.98 4.33
CA PRO A 84 -0.31 -13.23 3.74
C PRO A 84 -1.46 -12.64 4.56
N GLU A 85 -1.29 -12.41 5.87
CA GLU A 85 -2.31 -11.77 6.72
C GLU A 85 -2.47 -10.27 6.43
N GLN A 86 -1.47 -9.65 5.78
CA GLN A 86 -1.52 -8.24 5.40
C GLN A 86 -2.15 -8.00 4.02
N VAL A 87 -2.46 -9.05 3.26
CA VAL A 87 -2.96 -8.93 1.89
C VAL A 87 -4.31 -9.63 1.73
N GLU A 88 -5.34 -8.84 1.44
CA GLU A 88 -6.66 -9.34 1.06
C GLU A 88 -6.79 -9.41 -0.46
N VAL A 89 -7.40 -10.49 -0.95
CA VAL A 89 -7.90 -10.61 -2.32
C VAL A 89 -9.32 -10.06 -2.35
N VAL A 90 -9.50 -8.90 -2.98
CA VAL A 90 -10.78 -8.22 -3.10
C VAL A 90 -11.33 -8.42 -4.50
N VAL A 91 -12.54 -8.96 -4.60
CA VAL A 91 -13.26 -9.18 -5.86
C VAL A 91 -14.46 -8.24 -5.92
N TYR A 92 -14.46 -7.37 -6.92
CA TYR A 92 -15.60 -6.56 -7.30
C TYR A 92 -16.33 -7.27 -8.44
N TYR A 93 -17.61 -7.56 -8.28
CA TYR A 93 -18.41 -8.30 -9.26
C TYR A 93 -19.80 -7.67 -9.42
N MET A 94 -20.47 -7.94 -10.53
CA MET A 94 -21.80 -7.40 -10.79
C MET A 94 -22.90 -8.39 -10.40
N ASP A 95 -23.84 -7.96 -9.56
CA ASP A 95 -25.07 -8.68 -9.24
C ASP A 95 -26.29 -7.81 -9.55
N GLY A 96 -27.17 -8.28 -10.43
CA GLY A 96 -28.37 -7.53 -10.84
C GLY A 96 -28.09 -6.13 -11.41
N GLY A 97 -26.89 -5.90 -11.96
CA GLY A 97 -26.45 -4.59 -12.46
C GLY A 97 -25.88 -3.64 -11.40
N THR A 98 -25.66 -4.12 -10.17
CA THR A 98 -25.00 -3.38 -9.09
C THR A 98 -23.65 -4.01 -8.77
N GLU A 99 -22.60 -3.19 -8.64
CA GLU A 99 -21.29 -3.66 -8.20
C GLU A 99 -21.33 -4.06 -6.73
N GLN A 100 -20.87 -5.27 -6.44
CA GLN A 100 -20.73 -5.86 -5.12
C GLN A 100 -19.24 -6.05 -4.81
N ARG A 101 -18.91 -6.19 -3.52
CA ARG A 101 -17.56 -6.44 -3.04
C ARG A 101 -17.53 -7.73 -2.22
N TYR A 102 -16.64 -8.63 -2.58
CA TYR A 102 -16.24 -9.78 -1.80
C TYR A 102 -14.75 -9.64 -1.45
N ALA A 103 -14.35 -10.00 -0.24
CA ALA A 103 -12.94 -9.98 0.18
C ALA A 103 -12.62 -11.25 0.95
N THR A 104 -11.42 -11.77 0.73
CA THR A 104 -10.91 -12.96 1.39
C THR A 104 -9.40 -12.85 1.57
N ASP A 105 -8.87 -13.44 2.63
CA ASP A 105 -7.43 -13.42 2.89
C ASP A 105 -6.68 -14.30 1.88
N TRP A 106 -5.40 -13.98 1.62
CA TRP A 106 -4.52 -14.72 0.70
C TRP A 106 -4.26 -16.20 1.11
N VAL A 107 -4.62 -16.59 2.34
CA VAL A 107 -4.14 -17.76 3.10
C VAL A 107 -4.50 -19.16 2.53
N ASP A 108 -5.22 -19.27 1.43
CA ASP A 108 -5.66 -20.59 0.91
C ASP A 108 -4.51 -21.50 0.37
N VAL A 109 -3.26 -21.03 0.46
CA VAL A 109 -2.03 -21.78 0.15
C VAL A 109 -0.97 -21.43 1.21
N VAL A 110 -0.88 -22.24 2.27
CA VAL A 110 -0.07 -21.98 3.47
C VAL A 110 1.44 -21.91 3.16
N VAL A 111 1.99 -20.70 3.13
CA VAL A 111 3.41 -20.39 3.39
C VAL A 111 3.46 -18.99 4.03
N ASP A 112 4.19 -18.88 5.14
CA ASP A 112 4.49 -17.63 5.82
C ASP A 112 6.02 -17.51 5.88
N PRO A 113 6.65 -16.52 5.21
CA PRO A 113 6.03 -15.47 4.37
C PRO A 113 5.68 -15.96 2.94
N VAL A 114 4.94 -15.14 2.17
CA VAL A 114 4.66 -15.40 0.75
C VAL A 114 5.87 -15.06 -0.12
N ASP A 115 6.49 -16.08 -0.69
CA ASP A 115 7.65 -15.98 -1.59
C ASP A 115 7.27 -15.94 -3.07
N ALA A 116 8.23 -15.59 -3.93
CA ALA A 116 8.05 -15.65 -5.37
C ALA A 116 7.79 -17.10 -5.85
N GLY A 117 6.80 -17.27 -6.71
CA GLY A 117 6.31 -18.54 -7.25
C GLY A 117 5.03 -19.04 -6.57
N GLU A 118 4.67 -18.45 -5.43
CA GLU A 118 3.42 -18.73 -4.73
C GLU A 118 2.22 -18.10 -5.42
N ARG A 119 1.05 -18.68 -5.16
CA ARG A 119 -0.17 -18.34 -5.89
C ARG A 119 -1.42 -18.52 -5.06
N VAL A 120 -2.40 -17.68 -5.32
CA VAL A 120 -3.77 -17.84 -4.88
C VAL A 120 -4.68 -18.02 -6.10
N ARG A 121 -5.79 -18.73 -5.93
CA ARG A 121 -6.81 -18.89 -6.97
C ARG A 121 -8.09 -18.20 -6.53
N VAL A 122 -8.66 -17.40 -7.42
CA VAL A 122 -10.02 -16.87 -7.30
C VAL A 122 -10.86 -17.63 -8.30
N TRP A 123 -11.98 -18.19 -7.89
CA TRP A 123 -12.88 -18.92 -8.80
C TRP A 123 -14.32 -18.47 -8.62
N THR A 124 -15.14 -18.70 -9.66
CA THR A 124 -16.58 -18.45 -9.57
C THR A 124 -17.21 -19.35 -8.51
N ASN A 125 -17.88 -18.70 -7.55
CA ASN A 125 -18.64 -19.35 -6.49
C ASN A 125 -19.75 -18.40 -6.08
N SER A 126 -20.96 -18.92 -5.83
CA SER A 126 -22.11 -18.08 -5.46
C SER A 126 -21.73 -17.16 -4.30
N PRO A 127 -21.98 -15.84 -4.41
CA PRO A 127 -22.81 -15.15 -5.42
C PRO A 127 -22.09 -14.69 -6.71
N ILE A 128 -20.81 -14.99 -6.90
CA ILE A 128 -20.02 -14.58 -8.07
C ILE A 128 -20.23 -15.59 -9.20
N ASP A 129 -21.14 -15.25 -10.12
CA ASP A 129 -21.50 -16.12 -11.25
C ASP A 129 -20.48 -16.06 -12.41
N THR A 130 -19.76 -14.95 -12.54
CA THR A 130 -18.72 -14.75 -13.57
C THR A 130 -17.63 -13.81 -13.07
N LEU A 131 -16.38 -14.11 -13.45
CA LEU A 131 -15.22 -13.24 -13.31
C LEU A 131 -14.96 -12.42 -14.57
N ALA A 132 -15.66 -12.69 -15.68
CA ALA A 132 -15.47 -11.97 -16.94
C ALA A 132 -15.73 -10.45 -16.82
N THR A 133 -16.65 -10.04 -15.94
CA THR A 133 -16.98 -8.64 -15.65
C THR A 133 -16.43 -8.17 -14.30
N ALA A 134 -15.62 -8.99 -13.63
CA ALA A 134 -15.12 -8.70 -12.31
C ALA A 134 -13.81 -7.89 -12.35
N ARG A 135 -13.53 -7.18 -11.26
CA ARG A 135 -12.21 -6.61 -10.98
C ARG A 135 -11.65 -7.25 -9.72
N ILE A 136 -10.42 -7.74 -9.78
CA ILE A 136 -9.71 -8.31 -8.64
C ILE A 136 -8.61 -7.35 -8.22
N GLU A 137 -8.50 -7.09 -6.92
CA GLU A 137 -7.48 -6.24 -6.33
C GLU A 137 -6.79 -6.98 -5.19
N LEU A 138 -5.47 -6.82 -5.12
CA LEU A 138 -4.70 -7.20 -3.93
C LEU A 138 -4.58 -5.96 -3.06
N LEU A 139 -5.27 -5.97 -1.93
CA LEU A 139 -5.28 -4.88 -0.97
C LEU A 139 -4.31 -5.21 0.16
N TRP A 140 -3.18 -4.53 0.18
CA TRP A 140 -2.27 -4.59 1.32
C TRP A 140 -2.75 -3.64 2.41
N THR A 141 -2.62 -4.06 3.66
CA THR A 141 -2.88 -3.24 4.85
C THR A 141 -1.71 -3.37 5.84
N SER A 142 -1.25 -2.23 6.38
CA SER A 142 -0.21 -2.19 7.39
C SER A 142 -0.61 -2.93 8.67
N GLU A 143 0.36 -3.44 9.43
CA GLU A 143 0.09 -4.20 10.67
C GLU A 143 -0.78 -3.44 11.69
N ASP A 144 -0.68 -2.11 11.70
CA ASP A 144 -1.47 -1.22 12.57
C ASP A 144 -2.84 -0.84 11.99
N GLY A 145 -3.16 -1.33 10.78
CA GLY A 145 -4.39 -1.06 10.06
C GLY A 145 -4.57 0.38 9.59
N GLN A 146 -3.55 1.24 9.71
CA GLN A 146 -3.68 2.67 9.42
C GLN A 146 -3.46 3.03 7.96
N HIS A 147 -2.79 2.17 7.19
CA HIS A 147 -2.46 2.39 5.79
C HIS A 147 -2.89 1.18 4.98
N SER A 148 -3.52 1.43 3.84
CA SER A 148 -3.83 0.39 2.87
C SER A 148 -3.50 0.89 1.46
N ASP A 149 -3.05 -0.03 0.60
CA ASP A 149 -2.74 0.27 -0.80
C ASP A 149 -3.09 -0.92 -1.69
N VAL A 150 -3.46 -0.63 -2.94
CA VAL A 150 -3.71 -1.65 -3.96
C VAL A 150 -2.39 -1.99 -4.64
N ILE A 151 -1.84 -3.15 -4.34
CA ILE A 151 -0.51 -3.57 -4.82
C ILE A 151 -0.58 -4.31 -6.16
N ALA A 152 -1.75 -4.82 -6.53
CA ALA A 152 -2.00 -5.36 -7.85
C ALA A 152 -3.50 -5.29 -8.19
N ARG A 153 -3.79 -5.22 -9.50
CA ARG A 153 -5.16 -5.21 -10.02
C ARG A 153 -5.25 -6.04 -11.29
N TRP A 154 -6.38 -6.72 -11.43
CA TRP A 154 -6.80 -7.38 -12.65
C TRP A 154 -8.23 -6.98 -13.00
N GLU A 155 -8.51 -6.83 -14.28
CA GLU A 155 -9.83 -6.57 -14.83
C GLU A 155 -10.21 -7.70 -15.77
N GLY A 156 -11.44 -8.19 -15.61
CA GLY A 156 -11.98 -9.22 -16.48
C GLY A 156 -12.07 -8.76 -17.94
N PRO A 157 -12.06 -9.71 -18.90
CA PRO A 157 -12.11 -9.40 -20.33
C PRO A 157 -13.36 -8.63 -20.79
N SER A 158 -14.37 -8.49 -19.93
CA SER A 158 -15.63 -7.79 -20.17
C SER A 158 -16.01 -6.85 -19.01
N ALA A 159 -15.03 -6.47 -18.17
CA ALA A 159 -15.20 -5.49 -17.11
C ALA A 159 -15.31 -4.05 -17.66
#